data_AF-A0A804JUA8-F1
#
_entry.id   AF-A0A804JUA8-F1
#
_cell.length_a   1.000
_cell.length_b   1.000
_cell.length_c   1.000
_cell.angle_alpha   90.00
_cell.angle_beta   90.00
_cell.angle_gamma   90.00
#
_symmetry.space_group_name_H-M   'P 1'
#
loop_
_entity.id
_entity.type
_entity.pdbx_description
1 polymer ?
#
loop_
_entity_poly.entity_id
_entity_poly.type
_entity_poly.pdbx_seq_one_letter_code
_entity_poly.pdbx_strand_id
1 'polypeptide(L)'
;MEVAILGLRKIKIERRDEASEERETGGWETPRRAECRIPAATRCPPPPRKKSPAVAFGKRRDPPKNGYFHPPDLEALFALAPRREACA
;
A
#
# COMPACT_ATOMS: atom_id res chain seq x y z
N MET A 1 42.11 18.44 32.22
CA MET A 1 41.17 17.80 31.30
C MET A 1 40.89 18.80 30.18
N GLU A 2 41.67 18.78 29.11
CA GLU A 2 41.32 19.52 27.90
C GLU A 2 41.04 18.49 26.82
N VAL A 3 39.77 18.33 26.50
CA VAL A 3 39.33 17.54 25.35
C VAL A 3 39.37 18.47 24.14
N ALA A 4 40.44 18.38 23.36
CA ALA A 4 40.52 19.07 22.08
C ALA A 4 39.45 18.51 21.14
N ILE A 5 38.53 19.37 20.72
CA ILE A 5 37.48 19.04 19.75
C ILE A 5 38.14 18.82 18.40
N LEU A 6 38.24 17.56 17.98
CA LEU A 6 38.71 17.16 16.65
C LEU A 6 37.76 17.72 15.60
N GLY A 7 38.27 18.67 14.80
CA GLY A 7 37.51 19.40 13.79
C GLY A 7 36.88 18.50 12.73
N LEU A 8 35.61 18.76 12.42
CA LEU A 8 34.87 18.16 11.32
C LEU A 8 35.50 18.58 9.98
N ARG A 9 36.22 17.66 9.34
CA ARG A 9 36.65 17.84 7.94
C ARG A 9 35.45 17.62 7.03
N LYS A 10 35.06 18.64 6.27
CA LYS A 10 34.04 18.53 5.22
C LYS A 10 34.55 17.60 4.12
N ILE A 11 33.98 16.41 4.01
CA ILE A 11 34.26 15.47 2.92
C ILE A 11 33.63 16.04 1.64
N LYS A 12 34.47 16.41 0.67
CA LYS A 12 34.04 16.76 -0.69
C LYS A 12 33.86 15.46 -1.47
N ILE A 13 32.62 14.99 -1.58
CA ILE A 13 32.28 13.89 -2.50
C ILE A 13 32.22 14.48 -3.90
N GLU A 14 33.20 14.13 -4.71
CA GLU A 14 33.27 14.44 -6.13
C GLU A 14 32.52 13.35 -6.91
N ARG A 15 31.51 13.72 -7.71
CA ARG A 15 30.82 12.78 -8.61
C ARG A 15 31.68 12.55 -9.84
N ARG A 16 32.09 11.30 -10.06
CA ARG A 16 32.74 10.83 -11.28
C ARG A 16 31.68 10.52 -12.32
N ASP A 17 31.70 11.22 -13.44
CA ASP A 17 30.87 10.93 -14.60
C ASP A 17 31.58 9.93 -15.53
N GLU A 18 30.74 9.08 -16.15
CA GLU A 18 30.92 8.39 -17.44
C GLU A 18 31.51 6.97 -17.49
N ALA A 19 30.64 6.01 -17.86
CA ALA A 19 30.88 4.99 -18.89
C ALA A 19 29.52 4.50 -19.42
N SER A 20 29.19 4.91 -20.65
CA SER A 20 28.00 4.52 -21.41
C SER A 20 28.26 3.18 -22.11
N GLU A 21 27.62 2.10 -21.66
CA GLU A 21 27.39 0.90 -22.48
C GLU A 21 25.98 1.00 -23.04
N GLU A 22 25.86 1.15 -24.36
CA GLU A 22 24.61 1.25 -25.11
C GLU A 22 23.93 -0.13 -25.12
N ARG A 23 23.14 -0.39 -24.08
CA ARG A 23 22.16 -1.49 -24.09
C ARG A 23 20.82 -0.91 -24.52
N GLU A 24 20.19 -1.56 -25.49
CA GLU A 24 18.85 -1.25 -25.98
C GLU A 24 17.81 -1.58 -24.90
N THR A 25 17.75 -0.78 -23.84
CA THR A 25 16.78 -0.85 -22.74
C THR A 25 15.82 0.35 -22.76
N GLY A 26 15.77 1.07 -23.88
CA GLY A 26 15.14 2.39 -24.02
C GLY A 26 13.61 2.43 -24.06
N GLY A 27 12.91 1.40 -23.57
CA GLY A 27 11.44 1.33 -23.59
C GLY A 27 10.76 1.15 -22.24
N TRP A 28 11.52 0.84 -21.17
CA TRP A 28 10.97 0.43 -19.87
C TRP A 28 11.31 1.41 -18.74
N GLU A 29 11.88 2.57 -19.08
CA GLU A 29 12.20 3.61 -18.11
C GLU A 29 10.98 4.51 -17.81
N THR A 30 10.89 4.93 -16.55
CA THR A 30 9.92 5.94 -16.12
C THR A 30 10.12 7.23 -16.93
N PRO A 31 9.07 7.77 -17.58
CA PRO A 31 9.17 9.03 -18.31
C PRO A 31 9.74 10.16 -17.46
N ARG A 32 10.82 10.81 -17.93
CA ARG A 32 11.53 11.85 -17.18
C ARG A 32 10.95 13.26 -17.38
N ARG A 33 10.06 13.42 -18.37
CA ARG A 33 9.42 14.70 -18.76
C ARG A 33 8.60 15.25 -17.60
N ALA A 34 8.59 16.58 -17.45
CA ALA A 34 7.99 17.25 -16.30
C ALA A 34 6.47 16.99 -16.21
N GLU A 35 5.81 16.87 -17.36
CA GLU A 35 4.36 16.65 -17.47
C GLU A 35 3.96 15.24 -17.00
N CYS A 36 4.90 14.29 -17.04
CA CYS A 36 4.68 12.89 -16.62
C CYS A 36 5.10 12.63 -15.17
N ARG A 37 5.73 13.60 -14.49
CA ARG A 37 6.17 13.41 -13.10
C ARG A 37 4.98 13.45 -12.16
N ILE A 38 4.95 12.51 -11.22
CA ILE A 38 4.02 12.55 -10.10
C ILE A 38 4.31 13.83 -9.31
N PRO A 39 3.30 14.67 -9.03
CA PRO A 39 3.48 15.87 -8.21
C PRO A 39 4.09 15.54 -6.86
N ALA A 40 4.82 16.51 -6.28
CA ALA A 40 5.31 16.38 -4.92
C ALA A 40 4.14 16.12 -3.97
N ALA A 41 4.35 15.24 -2.99
CA ALA A 41 3.33 14.89 -2.02
C ALA A 41 2.80 16.16 -1.34
N THR A 42 1.50 16.41 -1.50
CA THR A 42 0.84 17.47 -0.76
C THR A 42 0.75 17.05 0.70
N ARG A 43 0.70 18.03 1.62
CA ARG A 43 0.53 17.74 3.04
C ARG A 43 -0.78 16.96 3.23
N CYS A 44 -0.68 15.72 3.72
CA CYS A 44 -1.86 14.93 4.05
C CYS A 44 -2.77 15.73 5.00
N PRO A 45 -4.10 15.66 4.84
CA PRO A 45 -5.00 16.24 5.82
C PRO A 45 -4.69 15.65 7.20
N PRO A 46 -4.94 16.42 8.28
CA PRO A 46 -4.76 15.89 9.63
C PRO A 46 -5.61 14.62 9.82
N PRO A 47 -5.13 13.65 10.61
CA PRO A 47 -5.85 12.40 10.81
C PRO A 47 -7.24 12.68 11.40
N PRO A 48 -8.27 11.92 10.99
CA PRO A 48 -9.61 12.07 11.54
C PRO A 48 -9.57 11.86 13.06
N ARG A 49 -10.27 12.71 13.81
CA ARG A 49 -10.33 12.61 15.27
C ARG A 49 -11.04 11.33 15.66
N LYS A 50 -10.43 10.54 16.56
CA LYS A 50 -11.07 9.37 17.16
C LYS A 50 -12.36 9.82 17.85
N LYS A 51 -13.50 9.25 17.46
CA LYS A 51 -14.78 9.49 18.15
C LYS A 51 -14.72 8.88 19.54
N SER A 52 -15.34 9.52 20.53
CA SER A 52 -15.50 8.92 21.85
C SER A 52 -16.29 7.60 21.72
N PRO A 53 -16.02 6.60 22.59
CA PRO A 53 -16.75 5.32 22.55
C PRO A 53 -18.27 5.49 22.59
N ALA A 54 -18.77 6.52 23.29
CA ALA A 54 -20.19 6.84 23.37
C ALA A 54 -20.82 7.20 22.01
N VAL A 55 -20.08 7.88 21.12
CA VAL A 55 -20.55 8.27 19.78
C VAL A 55 -20.23 7.20 18.74
N ALA A 56 -19.12 6.47 18.91
CA ALA A 56 -18.71 5.40 18.01
C ALA A 56 -19.65 4.18 18.07
N PHE A 57 -20.27 3.95 19.23
CA PHE A 57 -21.07 2.74 19.47
C PHE A 57 -22.57 2.96 19.55
N GLY A 58 -23.07 4.20 19.57
CA GLY A 58 -24.51 4.50 19.68
C GLY A 58 -25.22 3.62 20.72
N LYS A 59 -26.52 3.37 20.55
CA LYS A 59 -27.13 2.16 21.12
C LYS A 59 -26.59 0.99 20.29
N ARG A 60 -25.69 0.19 20.86
CA ARG A 60 -25.27 -1.09 20.25
C ARG A 60 -26.54 -1.84 19.86
N ARG A 61 -26.83 -1.92 18.57
CA ARG A 61 -27.92 -2.74 18.07
C ARG A 61 -27.46 -4.19 18.21
N ASP A 62 -28.27 -5.00 18.86
CA ASP A 62 -28.00 -6.44 18.91
C ASP A 62 -27.84 -6.99 17.49
N PRO A 63 -26.96 -7.99 17.30
CA PRO A 63 -26.91 -8.71 16.03
C PRO A 63 -28.31 -9.14 15.59
N PRO A 64 -28.60 -9.14 14.28
CA PRO A 64 -29.84 -9.70 13.77
C PRO A 64 -30.04 -11.11 14.33
N LYS A 65 -31.25 -11.40 14.80
CA LYS A 65 -31.61 -12.70 15.40
C LYS A 65 -31.24 -13.90 14.51
N ASN A 66 -31.23 -13.69 13.21
CA ASN A 66 -31.05 -14.73 12.22
C ASN A 66 -29.62 -14.73 11.63
N GLY A 67 -28.69 -14.01 12.25
CA GLY A 67 -27.36 -13.77 11.72
C GLY A 67 -27.35 -12.72 10.61
N TYR A 68 -26.14 -12.31 10.22
CA TYR A 68 -25.95 -11.35 9.12
C TYR A 68 -25.88 -12.03 7.76
N PHE A 69 -25.48 -13.29 7.74
CA PHE A 69 -25.31 -14.07 6.54
C PHE A 69 -26.40 -15.12 6.46
N HIS A 70 -27.16 -15.06 5.38
CA HIS A 70 -28.15 -16.05 5.01
C HIS A 70 -27.59 -16.82 3.81
N PRO A 71 -26.82 -17.90 4.03
CA PRO A 71 -26.32 -18.68 2.92
C PRO A 71 -27.49 -19.24 2.10
N PRO A 72 -27.37 -19.24 0.77
CA PRO A 72 -28.26 -20.04 -0.06
C PRO A 72 -28.10 -21.52 0.29
N ASP A 73 -29.12 -22.31 -0.03
CA ASP A 73 -29.01 -23.77 0.07
C ASP A 73 -27.90 -24.27 -0.86
N LEU A 74 -26.87 -24.85 -0.27
CA LEU A 74 -25.70 -25.34 -0.99
C LEU A 74 -26.05 -26.53 -1.88
N GLU A 75 -26.96 -27.40 -1.44
CA GLU A 75 -27.39 -28.56 -2.23
C GLU A 75 -28.11 -28.11 -3.50
N ALA A 76 -28.97 -27.09 -3.40
CA ALA A 76 -29.60 -26.48 -4.56
C ALA A 76 -28.57 -25.88 -5.54
N LEU A 77 -27.48 -25.29 -5.04
CA LEU A 77 -26.42 -24.73 -5.89
C LEU A 77 -25.66 -25.82 -6.66
N PHE A 78 -25.36 -26.95 -6.01
CA PHE A 78 -24.60 -28.05 -6.64
C PHE A 78 -25.48 -29.00 -7.46
N ALA A 79 -26.80 -29.06 -7.21
CA ALA A 79 -27.73 -29.87 -7.98
C ALA A 79 -27.96 -29.35 -9.41
N LEU A 80 -27.69 -28.07 -9.67
CA LEU A 80 -27.86 -27.44 -10.99
C LEU A 80 -26.68 -27.69 -11.93
N ALA A 81 -25.54 -28.16 -11.42
CA ALA A 81 -24.32 -28.35 -12.20
C ALA A 81 -23.96 -29.85 -12.30
N PRO A 82 -23.64 -30.36 -13.51
CA PRO A 82 -23.09 -31.69 -13.65
C PRO A 82 -21.80 -31.83 -12.83
N ARG A 83 -21.75 -32.80 -11.91
CA ARG A 83 -20.53 -33.09 -11.15
C ARG A 83 -19.50 -33.73 -12.07
N ARG A 84 -18.29 -33.16 -12.09
CA ARG A 84 -17.11 -33.83 -12.66
C ARG A 84 -16.47 -34.65 -11.55
N GLU A 85 -16.57 -35.96 -11.65
CA GLU A 85 -15.86 -36.87 -10.74
C GLU A 85 -14.36 -36.80 -11.06
N ALA A 86 -13.53 -36.72 -10.02
CA ALA A 86 -12.10 -36.91 -10.14
C ALA A 86 -11.79 -38.38 -9.84
N CYS A 87 -11.17 -39.09 -10.78
CA CYS A 87 -10.68 -40.44 -10.54
C CYS A 87 -9.49 -40.42 -9.57
N ALA A 88 -9.45 -41.41 -8.68
CA ALA A 88 -8.37 -41.63 -7.71
C ALA A 88 -7.16 -42.31 -8.35
#